data_AF-R7J755-F1
#
_entry.id   AF-R7J755-F1
#
_cell.length_a   1.000
_cell.length_b   1.000
_cell.length_c   1.000
_cell.angle_alpha   90.00
_cell.angle_beta   90.00
_cell.angle_gamma   90.00
#
_symmetry.space_group_name_H-M   'P 1'
#
loop_
_entity.id
_entity.type
_entity.pdbx_description
1 polymer ?
#
loop_
_entity_poly.entity_id
_entity_poly.type
_entity_poly.pdbx_seq_one_letter_code
_entity_poly.pdbx_strand_id
1 'polypeptide(L)'
;MAKSLNELAGELKALIIELQSDAHNQSNLRAERYNNLKLIMEPNRNNSPHVIVDLAMSDAEFDIKTGQKLNGGLGPDERYVLRWFNKSGTLTSLQETWKVILKSGGKEKKEK
;
A
#
# COMPACT_ATOMS: atom_id res chain seq x y z
N MET A 1 1.32 11.85 13.78
CA MET A 1 1.65 12.51 12.50
C MET A 1 1.24 11.54 11.40
N ALA A 2 0.58 12.02 10.35
CA ALA A 2 0.22 11.14 9.23
C ALA A 2 1.50 10.70 8.52
N LYS A 3 1.63 9.41 8.24
CA LYS A 3 2.75 8.86 7.47
C LYS A 3 2.60 9.26 6.00
N SER A 4 3.72 9.40 5.30
CA SER A 4 3.71 9.55 3.84
C SER A 4 3.36 8.23 3.14
N LEU A 5 2.88 8.30 1.90
CA LEU A 5 2.65 7.09 1.09
C LEU A 5 3.93 6.30 0.87
N ASN A 6 5.08 6.97 0.78
CA ASN A 6 6.39 6.32 0.66
C ASN A 6 6.77 5.54 1.93
N GLU A 7 6.49 6.07 3.12
CA GLU A 7 6.72 5.35 4.38
C GLU A 7 5.83 4.12 4.47
N LEU A 8 4.54 4.25 4.16
CA LEU A 8 3.59 3.14 4.15
C LEU A 8 3.95 2.08 3.10
N ALA A 9 4.45 2.50 1.93
CA ALA A 9 4.97 1.62 0.90
C ALA A 9 6.21 0.84 1.40
N GLY A 10 7.11 1.52 2.11
CA GLY A 10 8.27 0.91 2.76
C GLY A 10 7.89 -0.12 3.81
N GLU A 11 6.89 0.17 4.65
CA GLU A 11 6.37 -0.77 5.66
C GLU A 11 5.76 -2.02 5.02
N LEU A 12 4.97 -1.84 3.95
CA LEU A 12 4.41 -2.95 3.19
C LEU A 12 5.52 -3.81 2.57
N LYS A 13 6.53 -3.18 1.97
CA LYS A 13 7.70 -3.88 1.43
C LYS A 13 8.43 -4.70 2.50
N ALA A 14 8.70 -4.10 3.66
CA ALA A 14 9.38 -4.77 4.77
C ALA A 14 8.58 -5.99 5.25
N LEU A 15 7.26 -5.84 5.40
CA LEU A 15 6.37 -6.95 5.76
C LEU A 15 6.36 -8.07 4.72
N ILE A 16 6.35 -7.74 3.43
CA ILE A 16 6.40 -8.74 2.37
C ILE A 16 7.70 -9.56 2.46
N ILE A 17 8.83 -8.88 2.65
CA ILE A 17 10.15 -9.53 2.79
C ILE A 17 10.19 -10.41 4.04
N GLU A 18 9.68 -9.92 5.17
CA GLU A 18 9.59 -10.66 6.43
C GLU A 18 8.76 -11.94 6.27
N LEU A 19 7.54 -11.83 5.73
CA LEU A 19 6.64 -12.97 5.51
C LEU A 19 7.18 -14.00 4.51
N GLN A 20 8.03 -13.57 3.57
CA GLN A 20 8.71 -14.48 2.64
C GLN A 20 9.96 -15.12 3.23
N SER A 21 10.59 -14.47 4.21
CA SER A 21 11.78 -14.98 4.90
C SER A 21 11.44 -16.08 5.91
N ASP A 22 10.25 -16.00 6.51
CA ASP A 22 9.72 -16.97 7.49
C ASP A 22 9.23 -18.26 6.80
N ALA A 23 8.54 -18.13 5.66
CA ALA A 23 8.33 -19.28 4.79
C ALA A 23 9.71 -19.82 4.38
N HIS A 24 9.95 -21.12 4.53
CA HIS A 24 11.19 -21.89 4.27
C HIS A 24 11.87 -21.72 2.87
N ASN A 25 11.63 -20.62 2.17
CA ASN A 25 11.88 -20.33 0.76
C ASN A 25 12.99 -19.28 0.57
N GLN A 26 13.94 -19.21 1.51
CA GLN A 26 15.12 -18.32 1.50
C GLN A 26 15.86 -18.32 0.15
N SER A 27 15.80 -19.40 -0.62
CA SER A 27 16.50 -19.53 -1.90
C SER A 27 15.86 -18.80 -3.09
N ASN A 28 14.62 -18.28 -3.00
CA ASN A 28 13.93 -17.69 -4.16
C ASN A 28 13.27 -16.32 -3.88
N LEU A 29 13.70 -15.64 -2.81
CA LEU A 29 13.13 -14.37 -2.38
C LEU A 29 13.58 -13.25 -3.35
N ARG A 30 12.74 -12.93 -4.33
CA ARG A 30 12.99 -11.84 -5.29
C ARG A 30 12.61 -10.49 -4.68
N ALA A 31 13.37 -10.05 -3.67
CA ALA A 31 13.16 -8.76 -3.00
C ALA A 31 13.15 -7.58 -3.99
N GLU A 32 13.91 -7.69 -5.08
CA GLU A 32 14.01 -6.70 -6.15
C GLU A 32 12.67 -6.41 -6.84
N ARG A 33 11.73 -7.38 -6.85
CA ARG A 33 10.38 -7.19 -7.42
C ARG A 33 9.62 -6.08 -6.70
N TYR A 34 9.86 -5.91 -5.40
CA TYR A 34 9.18 -4.93 -4.57
C TYR A 34 9.93 -3.58 -4.49
N ASN A 35 11.02 -3.40 -5.24
CA ASN A 35 11.72 -2.11 -5.30
C ASN A 35 10.86 -1.01 -5.97
N ASN A 36 9.97 -1.41 -6.87
CA ASN A 36 9.06 -0.51 -7.56
C ASN A 36 7.68 -0.39 -6.89
N LEU A 37 7.53 -0.87 -5.65
CA LEU A 37 6.28 -0.77 -4.90
C LEU A 37 5.94 0.70 -4.67
N LYS A 38 4.76 1.10 -5.12
CA LYS A 38 4.22 2.45 -4.90
C LYS A 38 2.81 2.37 -4.36
N LEU A 39 2.50 3.30 -3.47
CA LEU A 39 1.13 3.54 -3.02
C LEU A 39 0.66 4.83 -3.67
N ILE A 40 -0.53 4.78 -4.26
CA ILE A 40 -1.15 5.91 -4.95
C ILE A 40 -2.53 6.12 -4.37
N MET A 41 -2.90 7.37 -4.11
CA MET A 41 -4.23 7.76 -3.68
C MET A 41 -4.76 8.83 -4.63
N GLU A 42 -5.92 8.60 -5.26
CA GLU A 42 -6.50 9.53 -6.23
C GLU A 42 -7.84 10.11 -5.74
N PRO A 43 -7.88 10.95 -4.69
CA PRO A 43 -9.12 11.53 -4.17
C PRO A 43 -9.86 12.39 -5.20
N ASN A 44 -9.15 12.94 -6.19
CA ASN A 44 -9.73 13.72 -7.27
C ASN A 44 -10.48 12.86 -8.30
N ARG A 45 -10.09 11.58 -8.43
CA ARG A 45 -10.67 10.66 -9.41
C ARG A 45 -11.83 9.87 -8.82
N ASN A 46 -11.70 9.47 -7.56
CA ASN A 46 -12.74 8.76 -6.84
C ASN A 46 -12.87 9.34 -5.42
N ASN A 47 -14.07 9.84 -5.11
CA ASN A 47 -14.36 10.51 -3.85
C ASN A 47 -14.43 9.51 -2.67
N SER A 48 -14.50 8.20 -2.97
CA SER A 48 -14.43 7.14 -1.97
C SER A 48 -12.98 6.95 -1.50
N PRO A 49 -12.72 6.80 -0.19
CA PRO A 49 -11.37 6.55 0.31
C PRO A 49 -10.81 5.23 -0.19
N HIS A 50 -9.78 5.29 -1.02
CA HIS A 50 -9.13 4.12 -1.61
C HIS A 50 -7.61 4.31 -1.66
N VAL A 51 -6.88 3.21 -1.82
CA VAL A 51 -5.46 3.20 -2.08
C VAL A 51 -5.17 2.19 -3.20
N ILE A 52 -4.39 2.62 -4.18
CA ILE A 52 -3.90 1.78 -5.25
C ILE A 52 -2.49 1.34 -4.85
N VAL A 53 -2.31 0.03 -4.76
CA VAL A 53 -1.01 -0.60 -4.55
C VAL A 53 -0.49 -1.01 -5.91
N ASP A 54 0.54 -0.31 -6.38
CA ASP A 54 1.23 -0.60 -7.63
C ASP A 54 2.50 -1.41 -7.35
N LEU A 55 2.58 -2.59 -7.95
CA LEU A 55 3.66 -3.55 -7.82
C LEU A 55 4.14 -3.97 -9.22
N ALA A 56 5.12 -3.23 -9.72
CA ALA A 56 5.83 -3.50 -10.98
C ALA A 56 4.94 -3.56 -12.23
N MET A 57 4.26 -4.68 -12.49
CA MET A 57 3.36 -4.88 -13.64
C MET A 57 1.92 -5.18 -13.23
N SER A 58 1.60 -5.03 -11.94
CA SER A 58 0.27 -5.31 -11.42
C SER A 58 -0.12 -4.26 -10.40
N ASP A 59 -1.35 -3.80 -10.50
CA ASP A 59 -1.95 -2.84 -9.60
C ASP A 59 -3.25 -3.40 -9.02
N ALA A 60 -3.54 -3.04 -7.77
CA ALA A 60 -4.84 -3.29 -7.17
C ALA A 60 -5.28 -2.12 -6.30
N GLU A 61 -6.56 -1.80 -6.42
CA GLU A 61 -7.24 -0.78 -5.64
C GLU A 61 -7.92 -1.44 -4.45
N PHE A 62 -7.71 -0.88 -3.26
CA PHE A 62 -8.30 -1.33 -2.01
C PHE A 62 -9.00 -0.17 -1.31
N ASP A 63 -10.13 -0.48 -0.69
CA ASP A 63 -10.87 0.45 0.17
C ASP A 63 -10.16 0.57 1.52
N ILE A 64 -9.79 1.80 1.91
CA ILE A 64 -9.10 2.05 3.19
C ILE A 64 -10.05 2.14 4.38
N LYS A 65 -11.37 2.09 4.17
CA LYS A 65 -12.38 1.96 5.23
C LYS A 65 -12.56 0.51 5.64
N THR A 66 -12.66 -0.37 4.67
CA THR A 66 -13.02 -1.78 4.88
C THR A 66 -11.83 -2.72 4.75
N GLY A 67 -10.72 -2.27 4.12
CA GLY A 67 -9.59 -3.12 3.76
C GLY A 67 -9.90 -4.10 2.62
N GLN A 68 -11.07 -3.97 1.98
CA GLN A 68 -11.50 -4.85 0.90
C GLN A 68 -10.91 -4.38 -0.44
N LYS A 69 -10.64 -5.34 -1.33
CA LYS A 69 -10.25 -5.05 -2.70
C LYS A 69 -11.43 -4.49 -3.48
N LEU A 70 -11.20 -3.39 -4.19
CA LEU A 70 -12.16 -2.75 -5.07
C LEU A 70 -11.94 -3.16 -6.53
N ASN A 71 -10.72 -2.99 -7.05
CA ASN A 71 -10.37 -3.25 -8.44
C ASN A 71 -8.95 -3.82 -8.60
N GLY A 72 -8.67 -4.37 -9.78
CA GLY A 72 -7.35 -4.90 -10.11
C GLY A 72 -7.01 -6.20 -9.39
N GLY A 73 -5.72 -6.55 -9.40
CA GLY A 73 -5.23 -7.77 -8.78
C GLY A 73 -3.72 -7.88 -8.81
N LEU A 74 -3.16 -8.27 -7.67
CA LEU A 74 -1.71 -8.45 -7.49
C LEU A 74 -1.29 -9.92 -7.58
N GLY A 75 -2.22 -10.79 -7.99
CA GLY A 75 -2.00 -12.23 -8.04
C GLY A 75 -1.60 -12.79 -6.66
N PRO A 76 -0.53 -13.60 -6.56
CA PRO A 76 -0.08 -14.17 -5.29
C PRO A 76 0.33 -13.12 -4.24
N ASP A 77 0.70 -11.91 -4.67
CA ASP A 77 1.18 -10.85 -3.78
C ASP A 77 0.03 -10.17 -3.01
N GLU A 78 -1.21 -10.33 -3.48
CA GLU A 78 -2.42 -9.78 -2.85
C GLU A 78 -2.57 -10.23 -1.39
N ARG A 79 -2.18 -11.48 -1.07
CA ARG A 79 -2.23 -12.02 0.30
C ARG A 79 -1.39 -11.21 1.28
N TYR A 80 -0.28 -10.63 0.83
CA TYR A 80 0.59 -9.84 1.69
C TYR A 80 0.00 -8.47 1.96
N VAL A 81 -0.62 -7.87 0.94
CA VAL A 81 -1.35 -6.61 1.08
C VAL A 81 -2.53 -6.77 2.04
N LEU A 82 -3.30 -7.85 1.92
CA LEU A 82 -4.38 -8.17 2.86
C LEU A 82 -3.86 -8.37 4.30
N ARG A 83 -2.70 -9.02 4.49
CA ARG A 83 -2.07 -9.12 5.82
C ARG A 83 -1.63 -7.77 6.37
N TRP A 84 -1.11 -6.90 5.52
CA TRP A 84 -0.72 -5.55 5.91
C TRP A 84 -1.92 -4.71 6.35
N PHE A 85 -3.05 -4.82 5.65
CA PHE A 85 -4.31 -4.19 6.08
C PHE A 85 -4.82 -4.72 7.44
N ASN A 86 -4.59 -5.99 7.73
CA ASN A 86 -4.93 -6.59 9.02
C ASN A 86 -3.97 -6.20 10.16
N LYS A 87 -2.82 -5.55 9.88
CA LYS A 87 -1.97 -5.00 10.95
C LYS A 87 -2.67 -3.85 11.66
N SER A 88 -2.55 -3.84 12.99
CA SER A 88 -3.13 -2.78 13.82
C SER A 88 -2.57 -1.41 13.42
N GLY A 89 -3.47 -0.47 13.17
CA GLY A 89 -3.11 0.92 12.85
C GLY A 89 -2.74 1.21 11.40
N THR A 90 -2.63 0.21 10.51
CA THR A 90 -2.37 0.44 9.07
C THR A 90 -3.52 1.21 8.43
N LEU A 91 -4.75 0.71 8.57
CA LEU A 91 -5.96 1.36 8.03
C LEU A 91 -6.13 2.78 8.58
N THR A 92 -5.90 2.97 9.88
CA THR A 92 -5.95 4.29 10.51
C THR A 92 -4.92 5.24 9.89
N SER A 93 -3.68 4.77 9.69
CA SER A 93 -2.61 5.56 9.06
C SER A 93 -2.95 5.94 7.62
N LEU A 94 -3.51 5.00 6.84
CA LEU A 94 -3.97 5.26 5.48
C LEU A 94 -5.11 6.28 5.44
N GLN A 95 -6.07 6.18 6.36
CA GLN A 95 -7.18 7.15 6.47
C GLN A 95 -6.69 8.54 6.87
N GLU A 96 -5.70 8.64 7.76
CA GLU A 96 -5.07 9.92 8.11
C GLU A 96 -4.35 10.52 6.90
N THR A 97 -3.59 9.69 6.17
CA THR A 97 -2.87 10.09 4.96
C THR A 97 -3.84 10.59 3.89
N TRP A 98 -4.93 9.87 3.66
CA TRP A 98 -6.01 10.25 2.75
C TRP A 98 -6.60 11.61 3.10
N LYS A 99 -6.88 11.87 4.39
CA LYS A 99 -7.37 13.18 4.86
C LYS A 99 -6.36 14.30 4.59
N VAL A 100 -5.06 14.03 4.75
CA VAL A 100 -4.00 15.02 4.46
C VAL A 100 -3.92 15.32 2.97
N ILE A 101 -4.00 14.31 2.10
CA ILE A 101 -3.99 14.48 0.65
C ILE A 101 -5.24 15.24 0.17
N LEU A 102 -6.42 14.89 0.70
CA LEU A 102 -7.66 15.62 0.46
C LEU A 102 -7.54 17.10 0.83
N LYS A 103 -7.04 17.40 2.05
CA LYS A 103 -6.81 18.78 2.51
C LYS A 103 -5.78 19.52 1.66
N SER A 104 -4.85 18.80 1.02
CA SER A 104 -3.82 19.36 0.15
C SER A 104 -4.27 19.50 -1.31
N GLY A 105 -5.55 19.26 -1.62
CA GLY A 105 -6.10 19.36 -2.98
C GLY A 105 -5.62 18.27 -3.94
N GLY A 106 -5.27 17.09 -3.42
CA GLY A 106 -4.76 15.97 -4.22
C GLY A 106 -3.30 16.10 -4.65
N LYS A 107 -2.55 17.06 -4.08
CA LYS A 107 -1.10 17.16 -4.27
C LYS A 107 -0.39 16.61 -3.04
N GLU A 108 0.27 15.47 -3.20
CA GLU A 108 1.22 14.99 -2.21
C GLU A 108 2.35 16.02 -2.11
N LYS A 109 2.58 16.56 -0.91
CA LYS A 109 3.71 17.45 -0.67
C LYS A 109 4.98 16.62 -0.87
N LYS A 110 5.63 16.77 -2.03
CA LYS A 110 7.03 16.39 -2.19
C LYS A 110 7.83 17.24 -1.20
N GLU A 111 8.20 16.65 -0.07
CA GLU A 111 9.25 17.22 0.77
C GLU A 111 10.50 17.36 -0.10
N LYS A 112 11.05 18.58 -0.12
CA LYS A 112 12.25 18.97 -0.85
C LYS A 112 13.47 18.74 0.00
#